data_AF-A0A0H3VBB4-F1
#
_entry.id   AF-A0A0H3VBB4-F1
#
_cell.length_a   1.000
_cell.length_b   1.000
_cell.length_c   1.000
_cell.angle_alpha   90.00
_cell.angle_beta   90.00
_cell.angle_gamma   90.00
#
_symmetry.space_group_name_H-M   'P 1'
#
loop_
_entity.id
_entity.type
_entity.pdbx_description
1 polymer ?
#
loop_
_entity_poly.entity_id
_entity_poly.type
_entity_poly.pdbx_seq_one_letter_code
_entity_poly.pdbx_strand_id
1 'polypeptide(L)'
;YIYNKPVEINFKEFITPKTGKITPKLTVAALEGDLNIEGDNLRINTPNTKKWFYISNSLRDGQNIFNSKITHYNADFTKRTPASLNTLGYDVFLDKIQTKELSFSDIDQVNLKISSLGDKFYVTNIGFSIEIDEDFARKKIDSTSSNTHPITQNNLQISKQKKILNPIDTDTTHKTIIKLPSTKNNRKPKEIKTYLFNSTVAP
;
A
#
# COMPACT_ATOMS: atom_id res chain seq x y z
N TYR A 1 9.39 -0.87 18.51
CA TYR A 1 9.54 -2.32 18.28
C TYR A 1 8.22 -3.02 18.60
N ILE A 2 7.90 -4.10 17.88
CA ILE A 2 6.73 -4.94 18.14
C ILE A 2 7.24 -6.26 18.74
N TYR A 3 6.86 -6.51 19.98
CA TYR A 3 7.15 -7.76 20.69
C TYR A 3 6.20 -7.88 21.89
N ASN A 4 5.55 -9.03 22.05
CA ASN A 4 4.67 -9.39 23.18
C ASN A 4 3.41 -8.50 23.38
N LYS A 5 3.37 -7.29 22.83
CA LYS A 5 2.22 -6.39 22.83
C LYS A 5 1.76 -6.14 21.39
N PRO A 6 0.49 -6.47 21.05
CA PRO A 6 -0.02 -6.21 19.71
C PRO A 6 -0.18 -4.70 19.46
N VAL A 7 0.02 -4.30 18.21
CA VAL A 7 -0.28 -2.97 17.68
C VAL A 7 -1.49 -3.07 16.77
N GLU A 8 -2.50 -2.24 16.99
CA GLU A 8 -3.69 -2.18 16.14
C GLU A 8 -3.73 -0.89 15.34
N ILE A 9 -4.15 -1.00 14.08
CA ILE A 9 -4.24 0.09 13.12
C ILE A 9 -5.63 0.05 12.50
N ASN A 10 -6.34 1.16 12.58
CA ASN A 10 -7.72 1.27 12.13
C ASN A 10 -7.78 2.22 10.94
N PHE A 11 -8.09 1.70 9.76
CA PHE A 11 -8.39 2.50 8.57
C PHE A 11 -9.86 2.84 8.60
N LYS A 12 -10.19 4.14 8.61
CA LYS A 12 -11.55 4.68 8.64
C LYS A 12 -11.70 5.78 7.58
N GLU A 13 -12.84 6.47 7.58
CA GLU A 13 -13.15 7.61 6.69
C GLU A 13 -13.29 7.25 5.20
N PHE A 14 -13.78 6.05 4.96
CA PHE A 14 -14.29 5.61 3.67
C PHE A 14 -15.62 4.90 3.87
N ILE A 15 -16.35 4.71 2.79
CA ILE A 15 -17.42 3.72 2.68
C ILE A 15 -17.12 2.96 1.40
N THR A 16 -17.24 1.64 1.41
CA THR A 16 -17.07 0.82 0.19
C THR A 16 -18.41 0.62 -0.52
N PRO A 17 -18.41 0.34 -1.84
CA PRO A 17 -19.63 -0.01 -2.55
C PRO A 17 -20.42 -1.12 -1.84
N LYS A 18 -21.75 -1.00 -1.82
CA LYS A 18 -22.65 -1.94 -1.11
C LYS A 18 -22.54 -3.38 -1.61
N THR A 19 -22.19 -3.57 -2.88
CA THR A 19 -22.10 -4.88 -3.52
C THR A 19 -20.88 -4.96 -4.42
N GLY A 20 -20.54 -6.19 -4.80
CA GLY A 20 -19.43 -6.49 -5.70
C GLY A 20 -18.18 -6.96 -4.99
N LYS A 21 -17.29 -7.60 -5.75
CA LYS A 21 -16.02 -8.10 -5.24
C LYS A 21 -15.01 -6.95 -5.16
N ILE A 22 -14.70 -6.55 -3.94
CA ILE A 22 -13.66 -5.55 -3.65
C ILE A 22 -12.41 -6.29 -3.20
N THR A 23 -11.26 -5.91 -3.75
CA THR A 23 -9.96 -6.52 -3.43
C THR A 23 -9.01 -5.43 -2.98
N PRO A 24 -8.89 -5.21 -1.66
CA PRO A 24 -7.95 -4.25 -1.12
C PRO A 24 -6.51 -4.66 -1.41
N LYS A 25 -5.61 -3.68 -1.33
CA LYS A 25 -4.16 -3.88 -1.39
C LYS A 25 -3.54 -3.36 -0.11
N LEU A 26 -2.49 -4.05 0.34
CA LEU A 26 -1.75 -3.71 1.52
C LEU A 26 -0.27 -3.75 1.19
N THR A 27 0.46 -2.73 1.61
CA THR A 27 1.92 -2.75 1.66
C THR A 27 2.39 -2.49 3.08
N VAL A 28 3.43 -3.20 3.49
CA VAL A 28 4.08 -3.01 4.78
C VAL A 28 5.59 -3.07 4.55
N ALA A 29 6.32 -2.21 5.25
CA ALA A 29 7.77 -2.27 5.38
C ALA A 29 8.15 -2.44 6.85
N ALA A 30 9.06 -3.35 7.14
CA ALA A 30 9.58 -3.63 8.45
C ALA A 30 11.10 -3.86 8.46
N LEU A 31 11.72 -3.70 9.63
CA LEU A 31 13.13 -4.01 9.91
C LEU A 31 13.23 -5.21 10.87
N GLU A 32 14.31 -5.98 10.75
CA GLU A 32 14.72 -7.17 11.52
C GLU A 32 14.02 -8.50 11.17
N GLY A 33 12.74 -8.49 10.77
CA GLY A 33 11.91 -9.69 10.55
C GLY A 33 12.65 -10.92 10.00
N ASP A 34 12.95 -11.93 10.82
CA ASP A 34 13.83 -13.06 10.46
C ASP A 34 13.08 -14.17 9.70
N LEU A 35 13.71 -14.70 8.65
CA LEU A 35 13.16 -15.78 7.83
C LEU A 35 12.86 -17.06 8.62
N ASN A 36 13.66 -17.37 9.65
CA ASN A 36 13.62 -18.67 10.34
C ASN A 36 12.94 -18.63 11.71
N ILE A 37 12.37 -17.49 12.12
CA ILE A 37 11.73 -17.32 13.43
C ILE A 37 10.24 -17.07 13.18
N GLU A 38 9.39 -17.96 13.67
CA GLU A 38 7.94 -17.80 13.60
C GLU A 38 7.38 -17.03 14.80
N GLY A 39 6.10 -16.70 14.73
CA GLY A 39 5.29 -16.11 15.79
C GLY A 39 4.93 -14.65 15.54
N ASP A 40 5.59 -13.99 14.60
CA ASP A 40 5.14 -12.70 14.07
C ASP A 40 3.97 -12.90 13.11
N ASN A 41 3.01 -11.99 13.17
CA ASN A 41 1.83 -12.08 12.32
C ASN A 41 1.18 -10.73 12.11
N LEU A 42 0.45 -10.67 11.00
CA LEU A 42 -0.40 -9.56 10.63
C LEU A 42 -1.79 -10.13 10.37
N ARG A 43 -2.77 -9.62 11.12
CA ARG A 43 -4.15 -10.05 11.04
C ARG A 43 -5.04 -8.90 10.59
N ILE A 44 -6.12 -9.25 9.93
CA ILE A 44 -7.13 -8.31 9.42
C ILE A 44 -8.52 -8.65 9.93
N ASN A 45 -9.33 -7.61 10.10
CA ASN A 45 -10.71 -7.68 10.52
C ASN A 45 -11.54 -6.60 9.80
N THR A 46 -12.84 -6.87 9.59
CA THR A 46 -13.82 -5.93 9.04
C THR A 46 -15.06 -5.89 9.93
N PRO A 47 -15.88 -4.82 9.92
CA PRO A 47 -17.14 -4.77 10.68
C PRO A 47 -18.08 -5.95 10.38
N ASN A 48 -18.08 -6.42 9.13
CA ASN A 48 -18.90 -7.55 8.68
C ASN A 48 -18.46 -8.89 9.29
N THR A 49 -17.22 -8.98 9.77
CA THR A 49 -16.65 -10.21 10.32
C THR A 49 -16.12 -9.96 11.72
N LYS A 50 -16.74 -10.50 12.77
CA LYS A 50 -16.27 -10.28 14.16
C LYS A 50 -15.00 -11.07 14.54
N LYS A 51 -14.23 -11.54 13.55
CA LYS A 51 -13.06 -12.41 13.74
C LYS A 51 -11.83 -11.82 13.04
N TRP A 52 -10.65 -12.14 13.57
CA TRP A 52 -9.37 -11.79 13.00
C TRP A 52 -8.85 -12.93 12.13
N PHE A 53 -8.38 -12.61 10.93
CA PHE A 53 -7.80 -13.58 9.99
C PHE A 53 -6.35 -13.23 9.70
N TYR A 54 -5.50 -14.23 9.59
CA TYR A 54 -4.12 -14.03 9.16
C TYR A 54 -4.08 -13.53 7.72
N ILE A 55 -3.22 -12.55 7.47
CA ILE A 55 -2.77 -12.24 6.12
C ILE A 55 -1.60 -13.18 5.84
N SER A 56 -1.72 -13.95 4.76
CA SER A 56 -0.69 -14.88 4.32
C SER A 56 -0.78 -15.10 2.81
N ASN A 57 0.28 -15.66 2.24
CA ASN A 57 0.34 -16.15 0.88
C ASN A 57 1.36 -17.30 0.79
N SER A 58 1.71 -17.75 -0.42
CA SER A 58 2.63 -18.89 -0.58
C SER A 58 4.09 -18.56 -0.25
N LEU A 59 4.46 -17.28 -0.13
CA LEU A 59 5.82 -16.84 0.21
C LEU A 59 5.96 -16.31 1.63
N ARG A 60 4.84 -16.02 2.30
CA ARG A 60 4.78 -15.44 3.64
C ARG A 60 3.67 -16.13 4.42
N ASP A 61 4.09 -16.95 5.37
CA ASP A 61 3.16 -17.68 6.23
C ASP A 61 2.42 -16.70 7.17
N GLY A 62 1.21 -17.07 7.60
CA GLY A 62 0.42 -16.22 8.48
C GLY A 62 1.06 -16.03 9.87
N GLN A 63 1.88 -16.98 10.30
CA GLN A 63 2.65 -16.95 11.55
C GLN A 63 4.12 -16.61 11.31
N ASN A 64 4.50 -16.23 10.09
CA ASN A 64 5.81 -15.68 9.76
C ASN A 64 5.68 -14.73 8.57
N ILE A 65 4.95 -13.64 8.81
CA ILE A 65 4.57 -12.70 7.75
C ILE A 65 5.73 -11.75 7.44
N PHE A 66 6.64 -11.49 8.38
CA PHE A 66 7.85 -10.67 8.26
C PHE A 66 9.10 -11.56 8.28
N ASN A 67 9.51 -12.02 7.11
CA ASN A 67 10.48 -13.09 6.92
C ASN A 67 11.73 -12.65 6.11
N SER A 68 12.13 -11.38 6.22
CA SER A 68 13.29 -10.80 5.54
C SER A 68 13.25 -10.97 4.02
N LYS A 69 12.08 -10.78 3.42
CA LYS A 69 11.90 -10.81 1.96
C LYS A 69 11.40 -9.48 1.44
N ILE A 70 11.66 -9.22 0.16
CA ILE A 70 10.93 -8.21 -0.61
C ILE A 70 10.02 -8.91 -1.59
N THR A 71 8.70 -8.77 -1.47
CA THR A 71 7.74 -9.42 -2.36
C THR A 71 6.74 -8.43 -2.98
N HIS A 72 6.29 -8.74 -4.19
CA HIS A 72 5.33 -7.93 -4.93
C HIS A 72 4.28 -8.85 -5.57
N TYR A 73 3.05 -8.82 -5.05
CA TYR A 73 1.93 -9.68 -5.42
C TYR A 73 2.29 -11.18 -5.41
N ASN A 74 2.69 -11.68 -4.24
CA ASN A 74 3.06 -13.08 -4.01
C ASN A 74 4.18 -13.61 -4.94
N ALA A 75 5.13 -12.74 -5.29
CA ALA A 75 6.35 -13.09 -6.02
C ALA A 75 7.57 -12.39 -5.39
N ASP A 76 8.72 -13.05 -5.34
CA ASP A 76 9.98 -12.44 -4.89
C ASP A 76 10.38 -11.29 -5.83
N PHE A 77 10.77 -10.16 -5.27
CA PHE A 77 11.25 -9.00 -6.02
C PHE A 77 12.78 -9.02 -6.15
N THR A 78 13.26 -9.52 -7.29
CA THR A 78 14.68 -9.71 -7.60
C THR A 78 15.27 -8.66 -8.56
N LYS A 79 14.47 -7.67 -9.00
CA LYS A 79 14.91 -6.58 -9.88
C LYS A 79 15.64 -5.46 -9.11
N ARG A 80 16.73 -5.83 -8.43
CA ARG A 80 17.56 -4.97 -7.56
C ARG A 80 18.96 -5.56 -7.41
N THR A 81 19.90 -4.76 -6.90
CA THR A 81 21.27 -5.21 -6.65
C THR A 81 21.66 -4.89 -5.19
N PRO A 82 22.02 -5.89 -4.37
CA PRO A 82 21.97 -7.34 -4.65
C PRO A 82 20.54 -7.88 -4.73
N ALA A 83 20.34 -8.97 -5.47
CA ALA A 83 19.05 -9.66 -5.66
C ALA A 83 18.83 -10.83 -4.69
N SER A 84 19.43 -10.80 -3.49
CA SER A 84 19.32 -11.88 -2.50
C SER A 84 17.87 -12.05 -2.03
N LEU A 85 17.37 -13.29 -1.98
CA LEU A 85 16.03 -13.58 -1.48
C LEU A 85 15.85 -13.24 -0.01
N ASN A 86 16.89 -13.46 0.80
CA ASN A 86 16.97 -12.97 2.17
C ASN A 86 17.65 -11.58 2.14
N THR A 87 16.94 -10.56 2.60
CA THR A 87 17.37 -9.17 2.59
C THR A 87 18.02 -8.70 3.89
N LEU A 88 18.36 -9.63 4.78
CA LEU A 88 19.09 -9.38 6.02
C LEU A 88 18.40 -8.33 6.89
N GLY A 89 17.13 -8.57 7.22
CA GLY A 89 16.33 -7.72 8.09
C GLY A 89 15.52 -6.64 7.37
N TYR A 90 15.67 -6.43 6.06
CA TYR A 90 14.83 -5.45 5.34
C TYR A 90 13.60 -6.09 4.71
N ASP A 91 12.46 -6.07 5.39
CA ASP A 91 11.24 -6.74 4.94
C ASP A 91 10.26 -5.77 4.29
N VAL A 92 9.83 -6.03 3.05
CA VAL A 92 8.79 -5.24 2.39
C VAL A 92 7.88 -6.12 1.56
N PHE A 93 6.56 -5.94 1.68
CA PHE A 93 5.64 -6.52 0.71
C PHE A 93 4.60 -5.53 0.23
N LEU A 94 4.09 -5.78 -0.97
CA LEU A 94 2.84 -5.24 -1.48
C LEU A 94 2.02 -6.41 -2.00
N ASP A 95 0.83 -6.62 -1.45
CA ASP A 95 -0.06 -7.69 -1.89
C ASP A 95 -1.53 -7.28 -1.96
N LYS A 96 -2.33 -8.10 -2.65
CA LYS A 96 -3.78 -8.06 -2.66
C LYS A 96 -4.30 -8.92 -1.51
N ILE A 97 -5.24 -8.39 -0.74
CA ILE A 97 -5.92 -9.17 0.30
C ILE A 97 -7.05 -9.94 -0.36
N GLN A 98 -6.81 -11.23 -0.64
CA GLN A 98 -7.77 -12.14 -1.24
C GLN A 98 -8.02 -13.30 -0.28
N THR A 99 -9.14 -13.23 0.43
CA THR A 99 -9.59 -14.24 1.41
C THR A 99 -11.05 -14.52 1.13
N LYS A 100 -11.47 -15.78 1.31
CA LYS A 100 -12.89 -16.17 1.19
C LYS A 100 -13.66 -15.85 2.47
N GLU A 101 -12.93 -15.62 3.55
CA GLU A 101 -13.42 -15.42 4.91
C GLU A 101 -13.82 -13.97 5.18
N LEU A 102 -13.36 -13.01 4.37
CA LEU A 102 -13.71 -11.59 4.49
C LEU A 102 -14.48 -11.08 3.28
N SER A 103 -15.49 -10.24 3.55
CA SER A 103 -16.08 -9.35 2.56
C SER A 103 -15.67 -7.92 2.84
N PHE A 104 -15.32 -7.20 1.77
CA PHE A 104 -14.97 -5.78 1.82
C PHE A 104 -16.04 -4.88 1.20
N SER A 105 -17.22 -5.43 0.84
CA SER A 105 -18.39 -4.65 0.41
C SER A 105 -19.18 -4.15 1.60
N ASP A 106 -19.78 -2.97 1.47
CA ASP A 106 -20.63 -2.34 2.50
C ASP A 106 -19.95 -2.21 3.87
N ILE A 107 -18.71 -1.69 3.88
CA ILE A 107 -17.95 -1.42 5.11
C ILE A 107 -17.40 0.00 5.12
N ASP A 108 -17.14 0.51 6.32
CA ASP A 108 -16.59 1.86 6.56
C ASP A 108 -15.24 1.85 7.31
N GLN A 109 -14.77 0.66 7.68
CA GLN A 109 -13.56 0.46 8.45
C GLN A 109 -12.88 -0.86 8.10
N VAL A 110 -11.55 -0.87 8.14
CA VAL A 110 -10.70 -2.08 8.11
C VAL A 110 -9.69 -1.97 9.24
N ASN A 111 -9.50 -3.06 9.97
CA ASN A 111 -8.59 -3.12 11.11
C ASN A 111 -7.47 -4.08 10.82
N LEU A 112 -6.24 -3.64 11.10
CA LEU A 112 -5.06 -4.48 11.11
C LEU A 112 -4.56 -4.63 12.54
N LYS A 113 -4.04 -5.81 12.84
CA LYS A 113 -3.37 -6.11 14.10
C LYS A 113 -2.07 -6.81 13.82
N ILE A 114 -1.01 -6.29 14.39
CA ILE A 114 0.35 -6.78 14.24
C ILE A 114 0.83 -7.24 15.59
N SER A 115 1.38 -8.44 15.67
CA SER A 115 1.92 -8.98 16.91
C SER A 115 3.09 -9.90 16.65
N SER A 116 3.87 -10.15 17.71
CA SER A 116 4.92 -11.16 17.70
C SER A 116 5.01 -11.85 19.04
N LEU A 117 5.21 -13.16 19.01
CA LEU A 117 5.56 -13.99 20.16
C LEU A 117 6.98 -14.56 20.09
N GLY A 118 7.65 -14.47 18.93
CA GLY A 118 9.00 -14.99 18.70
C GLY A 118 9.98 -13.90 18.35
N ASP A 119 9.77 -13.26 17.20
CA ASP A 119 10.70 -12.28 16.63
C ASP A 119 10.49 -10.84 17.13
N LYS A 120 11.52 -10.00 17.07
CA LYS A 120 11.45 -8.56 17.33
C LYS A 120 11.67 -7.81 16.03
N PHE A 121 10.66 -7.07 15.59
CA PHE A 121 10.75 -6.26 14.38
C PHE A 121 10.21 -4.85 14.56
N TYR A 122 10.51 -3.99 13.59
CA TYR A 122 10.08 -2.61 13.55
C TYR A 122 9.31 -2.35 12.28
N VAL A 123 8.02 -2.08 12.39
CA VAL A 123 7.25 -1.60 11.24
C VAL A 123 7.55 -0.12 11.02
N THR A 124 8.02 0.21 9.82
CA THR A 124 8.38 1.59 9.44
C THR A 124 7.23 2.26 8.69
N ASN A 125 6.65 1.56 7.72
CA ASN A 125 5.57 2.07 6.87
C ASN A 125 4.45 1.05 6.70
N ILE A 126 3.22 1.53 6.66
CA ILE A 126 2.05 0.75 6.22
C ILE A 126 1.24 1.57 5.23
N GLY A 127 0.88 0.94 4.12
CA GLY A 127 0.05 1.50 3.06
C GLY A 127 -1.18 0.65 2.79
N PHE A 128 -2.39 1.19 2.91
CA PHE A 128 -3.62 0.47 2.57
C PHE A 128 -4.38 1.17 1.44
N SER A 129 -4.90 0.37 0.52
CA SER A 129 -5.65 0.83 -0.65
C SER A 129 -6.93 0.03 -0.81
N ILE A 130 -8.07 0.70 -0.91
CA ILE A 130 -9.38 0.09 -1.12
C ILE A 130 -10.24 0.94 -2.07
N GLU A 131 -11.14 0.27 -2.79
CA GLU A 131 -12.18 0.92 -3.59
C GLU A 131 -13.25 1.51 -2.67
N ILE A 132 -13.65 2.75 -2.93
CA ILE A 132 -14.65 3.46 -2.15
C ILE A 132 -15.92 3.74 -2.97
N ASP A 133 -17.03 3.92 -2.28
CA ASP A 133 -18.30 4.29 -2.86
C ASP A 133 -18.20 5.66 -3.54
N GLU A 134 -18.71 5.73 -4.77
CA GLU A 134 -18.52 6.88 -5.65
C GLU A 134 -19.25 8.13 -5.12
N ASP A 135 -20.44 7.95 -4.53
CA ASP A 135 -21.23 9.05 -4.01
C ASP A 135 -20.68 9.56 -2.68
N PHE A 136 -20.17 8.65 -1.83
CA PHE A 136 -19.39 9.02 -0.66
C PHE A 136 -18.15 9.84 -1.04
N ALA A 137 -17.41 9.40 -2.07
CA ALA A 137 -16.20 10.08 -2.53
C ALA A 137 -16.51 11.51 -3.03
N ARG A 138 -17.52 11.66 -3.89
CA ARG A 138 -17.99 12.97 -4.40
C ARG A 138 -18.36 13.92 -3.27
N LYS A 139 -19.18 13.46 -2.32
CA LYS A 139 -19.61 14.29 -1.18
C LYS A 139 -18.45 14.77 -0.33
N LYS A 140 -17.40 13.95 -0.14
CA LYS A 140 -16.21 14.35 0.62
C LYS A 140 -15.37 15.41 -0.13
N ILE A 141 -15.36 15.39 -1.46
CA ILE A 141 -14.69 16.41 -2.28
C ILE A 141 -15.46 17.74 -2.21
N ASP A 142 -16.79 17.69 -2.35
CA ASP A 142 -17.64 18.88 -2.31
C ASP A 142 -17.60 19.56 -0.93
N SER A 143 -17.60 18.78 0.15
CA SER A 143 -17.50 19.32 1.52
C SER A 143 -16.13 19.95 1.83
N THR A 144 -15.07 19.51 1.16
CA THR A 144 -13.74 20.12 1.27
C THR A 144 -13.65 21.42 0.47
N SER A 145 -14.42 21.51 -0.63
CA SER A 145 -14.45 22.69 -1.50
C SER A 145 -15.34 23.82 -0.98
N SER A 146 -16.30 23.53 -0.09
CA SER A 146 -17.24 24.52 0.47
C SER A 146 -16.72 25.26 1.72
N ASN A 147 -15.55 24.91 2.25
CA ASN A 147 -14.92 25.53 3.42
C ASN A 147 -13.77 26.50 3.08
N THR A 148 -13.86 27.26 1.99
CA THR A 148 -12.96 28.40 1.75
C THR A 148 -13.46 29.67 2.43
N HIS A 149 -12.83 30.05 3.55
CA HIS A 149 -12.56 31.47 3.80
C HIS A 149 -11.72 32.03 2.64
N PRO A 150 -11.94 33.28 2.18
CA PRO A 150 -11.33 33.79 0.97
C PRO A 150 -9.80 33.87 1.11
N ILE A 151 -9.09 33.01 0.39
CA ILE A 151 -7.64 33.13 0.23
C ILE A 151 -7.42 34.13 -0.90
N THR A 152 -6.89 35.30 -0.55
CA THR A 152 -6.31 36.27 -1.48
C THR A 152 -5.34 35.54 -2.43
N GLN A 153 -5.62 35.56 -3.72
CA GLN A 153 -4.68 35.10 -4.74
C GLN A 153 -3.48 36.05 -4.79
N ASN A 154 -2.46 35.75 -4.00
CA ASN A 154 -1.13 36.27 -4.28
C ASN A 154 -0.52 35.38 -5.37
N ASN A 155 -0.47 35.91 -6.59
CA ASN A 155 0.25 35.31 -7.72
C ASN A 155 1.73 35.12 -7.35
N LEU A 156 2.11 33.92 -6.95
CA LEU A 156 3.52 33.52 -6.90
C LEU A 156 4.00 33.31 -8.34
N GLN A 157 4.74 34.30 -8.84
CA GLN A 157 5.50 34.19 -10.08
C GLN A 157 6.51 33.04 -9.97
N ILE A 158 6.33 32.00 -10.79
CA ILE A 158 7.34 30.96 -10.96
C ILE A 158 8.50 31.59 -11.74
N SER A 159 9.61 31.87 -11.05
CA SER A 159 10.86 32.24 -11.72
C SER A 159 11.35 31.06 -12.57
N LYS A 160 11.54 31.30 -13.88
CA LYS A 160 12.20 30.33 -14.77
C LYS A 160 13.68 30.27 -14.42
N GLN A 161 14.11 29.27 -13.65
CA GLN A 161 15.54 28.92 -13.62
C GLN A 161 15.88 28.07 -14.84
N LYS A 162 16.48 28.75 -15.83
CA LYS A 162 17.09 28.16 -17.02
C LYS A 162 18.39 27.44 -16.62
N LYS A 163 18.35 26.12 -16.45
CA LYS A 163 19.59 25.33 -16.38
C LYS A 163 20.08 25.07 -17.80
N ILE A 164 21.14 25.77 -18.19
CA ILE A 164 21.86 25.58 -19.45
C ILE A 164 22.65 24.27 -19.32
N LEU A 165 22.30 23.26 -20.12
CA LEU A 165 23.12 22.08 -20.35
C LEU A 165 23.76 22.25 -21.73
N ASN A 166 25.09 22.27 -21.79
CA ASN A 166 25.83 22.32 -23.04
C ASN A 166 25.76 20.95 -23.75
N PRO A 167 25.63 20.92 -25.08
CA PRO A 167 25.42 19.69 -25.84
C PRO A 167 26.71 18.86 -25.96
N ILE A 168 26.58 17.53 -25.88
CA ILE A 168 27.57 16.59 -26.41
C ILE A 168 26.87 15.84 -27.54
N ASP A 169 27.38 16.03 -28.75
CA ASP A 169 26.97 15.34 -29.97
C ASP A 169 27.98 14.23 -30.27
N THR A 170 27.47 13.03 -30.55
CA THR A 170 27.86 12.23 -31.73
C THR A 170 26.95 10.99 -31.83
N ASP A 171 26.03 11.09 -32.79
CA ASP A 171 25.80 10.14 -33.89
C ASP A 171 24.95 8.85 -33.74
N THR A 172 24.21 8.65 -34.83
CA THR A 172 23.11 7.79 -35.30
C THR A 172 22.95 6.31 -34.88
N THR A 173 21.68 5.90 -34.70
CA THR A 173 20.98 4.91 -35.58
C THR A 173 19.47 4.77 -35.26
N HIS A 174 18.65 4.75 -36.31
CA HIS A 174 17.19 4.63 -36.28
C HIS A 174 16.71 3.19 -35.99
N LYS A 175 15.69 3.00 -35.13
CA LYS A 175 14.71 1.90 -35.26
C LYS A 175 13.29 2.28 -34.84
N THR A 176 12.37 1.90 -35.71
CA THR A 176 10.91 2.11 -35.82
C THR A 176 10.09 1.74 -34.57
N ILE A 177 9.13 2.60 -34.19
CA ILE A 177 8.10 2.30 -33.19
C ILE A 177 6.94 1.57 -33.86
N ILE A 178 6.73 0.30 -33.51
CA ILE A 178 5.50 -0.45 -33.83
C ILE A 178 4.44 -0.09 -32.78
N LYS A 179 3.31 0.47 -33.21
CA LYS A 179 2.16 0.80 -32.36
C LYS A 179 1.24 -0.41 -32.22
N LEU A 180 1.10 -0.97 -31.02
CA LEU A 180 0.14 -2.06 -30.75
C LEU A 180 -1.24 -1.47 -30.36
N PRO A 181 -2.38 -2.01 -30.85
CA PRO A 181 -3.70 -1.41 -30.66
C PRO A 181 -4.23 -1.54 -29.22
N SER A 182 -4.77 -0.46 -28.68
CA SER A 182 -5.48 -0.43 -27.39
C SER A 182 -6.90 -0.97 -27.54
N THR A 183 -7.25 -2.04 -26.84
CA THR A 183 -8.63 -2.48 -26.64
C THR A 183 -9.30 -1.62 -25.56
N LYS A 184 -10.41 -0.94 -25.91
CA LYS A 184 -11.20 -0.11 -24.98
C LYS A 184 -11.95 -1.01 -23.99
N ASN A 185 -11.51 -1.03 -22.73
CA ASN A 185 -12.33 -1.50 -21.62
C ASN A 185 -13.14 -0.33 -21.04
N ASN A 186 -14.45 -0.31 -21.32
CA ASN A 186 -15.40 0.71 -20.87
C ASN A 186 -15.79 0.58 -19.37
N ARG A 187 -14.82 0.43 -18.46
CA ARG A 187 -15.09 0.56 -17.02
C ARG A 187 -14.68 1.96 -16.58
N LYS A 188 -15.62 2.73 -16.03
CA LYS A 188 -15.35 4.06 -15.45
C LYS A 188 -14.25 3.96 -14.37
N PRO A 189 -13.41 5.00 -14.20
CA PRO A 189 -12.29 4.94 -13.27
C PRO A 189 -12.80 4.74 -11.84
N LYS A 190 -12.29 3.72 -11.15
CA LYS A 190 -12.55 3.48 -9.73
C LYS A 190 -11.60 4.36 -8.92
N GLU A 191 -12.13 5.14 -7.98
CA GLU A 191 -11.30 5.97 -7.09
C GLU A 191 -10.59 5.09 -6.05
N ILE A 192 -9.29 5.35 -5.85
CA ILE A 192 -8.42 4.59 -4.93
C ILE A 192 -7.89 5.56 -3.88
N LYS A 193 -8.19 5.32 -2.60
CA LYS A 193 -7.53 6.02 -1.49
C LYS A 193 -6.30 5.26 -1.02
N THR A 194 -5.23 5.97 -0.68
CA THR A 194 -4.02 5.42 -0.05
C THR A 194 -3.82 6.07 1.31
N TYR A 195 -3.71 5.25 2.35
CA TYR A 195 -3.37 5.71 3.70
C TYR A 195 -1.92 5.38 3.97
N LEU A 196 -1.09 6.35 4.38
CA LEU A 196 0.30 6.13 4.78
C LEU A 196 0.42 6.33 6.29
N PHE A 197 0.84 5.29 7.00
CA PHE A 197 1.23 5.39 8.41
C PHE A 197 2.75 5.48 8.51
N ASN A 198 3.24 6.55 9.13
CA ASN A 198 4.63 6.69 9.53
C ASN A 198 4.73 6.34 11.02
N SER A 199 5.53 5.34 11.36
CA SER A 199 5.80 4.98 12.75
C SER A 199 6.67 6.06 13.42
N THR A 200 6.19 6.64 14.53
CA THR A 200 6.97 7.59 15.36
C THR A 200 7.95 6.91 16.32
N VAL A 201 8.10 5.58 16.24
CA VAL A 201 9.05 4.86 17.09
C VAL A 201 10.43 4.88 16.41
N ALA A 202 11.16 5.97 16.63
CA ALA A 202 12.55 6.13 16.22
C ALA A 202 13.51 5.87 17.41
N PRO A 203 14.82 5.75 17.12
CA PRO A 203 15.70 4.60 17.39
C PRO A 203 15.94 4.24 18.86
#